data_AF-A0A3B9D386-F1
#
_entry.id   AF-A0A3B9D386-F1
#
_cell.length_a   1.000
_cell.length_b   1.000
_cell.length_c   1.000
_cell.angle_alpha   90.00
_cell.angle_beta   90.00
_cell.angle_gamma   90.00
#
_symmetry.space_group_name_H-M   'P 1'
#
loop_
_entity.id
_entity.type
_entity.pdbx_description
1 polymer ?
#
loop_
_entity_poly.entity_id
_entity_poly.type
_entity_poly.pdbx_seq_one_letter_code
_entity_poly.pdbx_strand_id
1 'polypeptide(L)'
;MEEYRSEIVLACVTGYMIMCVVVGLWAMKRTKSTHDFFMAGRHLGVIVAAVAVFSSTMSGFGFIGGPGLVFSTGTSSFWMI
;
A
#
# COMPACT_ATOMS: atom_id res chain seq x y z
N MET A 1 22.04 5.06 18.73
CA MET A 1 20.87 4.69 17.89
C MET A 1 20.19 5.91 17.27
N GLU A 2 20.19 7.10 17.88
CA GLU A 2 19.65 8.31 17.23
C GLU A 2 20.54 8.85 16.09
N GLU A 3 21.86 8.65 16.19
CA GLU A 3 22.84 9.10 15.20
C GLU A 3 22.63 8.49 13.80
N TYR A 4 22.21 7.23 13.73
CA TYR A 4 21.94 6.51 12.48
C TYR A 4 20.47 6.54 12.05
N ARG A 5 19.60 7.29 12.74
CA ARG A 5 18.15 7.24 12.50
C ARG A 5 17.80 7.57 11.06
N SER A 6 18.40 8.62 10.49
CA SER A 6 18.19 9.03 9.10
C SER A 6 18.66 7.97 8.11
N GLU A 7 19.83 7.37 8.34
CA GLU A 7 20.40 6.34 7.49
C GLU A 7 19.53 5.08 7.47
N ILE A 8 19.04 4.65 8.64
CA ILE A 8 18.14 3.50 8.75
C ILE A 8 16.81 3.77 8.03
N VAL A 9 16.22 4.96 8.21
CA VAL A 9 14.97 5.33 7.53
C VAL A 9 15.15 5.34 6.01
N LEU A 10 16.23 5.96 5.52
CA LEU A 10 16.55 5.98 4.09
C LEU A 10 16.75 4.56 3.55
N ALA A 11 17.51 3.72 4.25
CA ALA A 11 17.74 2.34 3.85
C ALA A 11 16.42 1.55 3.74
N CYS A 12 15.52 1.67 4.72
CA CYS A 12 14.22 1.02 4.69
C CYS A 12 13.33 1.52 3.54
N VAL A 13 13.25 2.83 3.34
CA VAL A 13 12.44 3.43 2.26
C VAL A 13 12.97 3.04 0.90
N THR A 14 14.27 3.16 0.67
CA THR A 14 14.90 2.75 -0.59
C THR A 14 14.73 1.25 -0.83
N GLY A 15 14.92 0.42 0.19
CA GLY A 15 14.68 -1.02 0.09
C GLY A 15 13.24 -1.36 -0.31
N TYR A 16 12.25 -0.73 0.32
CA TYR A 16 10.84 -0.89 -0.03
C TYR A 16 10.56 -0.48 -1.48
N MET A 17 11.06 0.68 -1.92
CA MET A 17 10.89 1.15 -3.30
C MET A 17 11.50 0.19 -4.32
N ILE A 18 12.70 -0.34 -4.05
CA ILE A 18 13.35 -1.34 -4.90
C ILE A 18 12.47 -2.60 -4.98
N MET A 19 11.94 -3.08 -3.86
CA MET A 19 11.06 -4.24 -3.86
C MET A 19 9.81 -4.02 -4.73
N CYS A 20 9.16 -2.86 -4.63
CA CYS A 20 8.01 -2.51 -5.47
C CYS A 20 8.34 -2.56 -6.97
N VAL A 21 9.50 -2.00 -7.36
CA VAL A 21 9.97 -2.04 -8.75
C VAL A 21 10.24 -3.47 -9.21
N VAL A 22 10.93 -4.27 -8.40
CA VAL A 22 11.26 -5.66 -8.73
C VAL A 22 9.99 -6.50 -8.91
N VAL A 23 9.00 -6.35 -8.03
CA VAL A 23 7.71 -7.03 -8.14
C VAL A 23 6.97 -6.60 -9.41
N GLY A 24 6.98 -5.30 -9.74
CA GLY A 24 6.40 -4.78 -10.98
C GLY A 24 7.03 -5.39 -12.22
N LEU A 25 8.36 -5.37 -12.32
CA LEU A 25 9.10 -5.95 -13.44
C LEU A 25 8.89 -7.47 -13.57
N TRP A 26 8.77 -8.17 -12.43
CA TRP A 26 8.46 -9.59 -12.41
C TRP A 26 7.03 -9.89 -12.88
N ALA A 27 6.05 -9.09 -12.45
CA ALA A 27 4.67 -9.21 -12.86
C ALA A 27 4.50 -8.94 -14.36
N MET A 28 5.19 -7.93 -14.90
CA MET A 28 5.19 -7.61 -16.33
C MET A 28 5.59 -8.80 -17.21
N LYS A 29 6.56 -9.61 -16.76
CA LYS A 29 6.98 -10.82 -17.50
C LYS A 29 5.91 -11.92 -17.54
N ARG A 30 4.92 -11.87 -16.63
CA ARG A 30 3.83 -12.85 -16.52
C ARG A 30 2.56 -12.42 -17.22
N THR A 31 2.39 -11.13 -17.50
CA THR A 31 1.25 -10.60 -18.25
C THR A 31 1.41 -10.92 -19.74
N LYS A 32 0.65 -11.88 -20.25
CA LYS A 32 0.67 -12.26 -21.68
C LYS A 32 -0.61 -11.89 -22.43
N SER A 33 -1.67 -11.56 -21.71
CA SER A 33 -3.00 -11.28 -22.22
C SER A 33 -3.66 -10.11 -21.49
N THR A 34 -4.61 -9.45 -22.15
CA THR A 34 -5.49 -8.44 -21.55
C THR A 34 -6.22 -8.97 -20.31
N HIS A 35 -6.63 -10.24 -20.32
CA HIS A 35 -7.29 -10.86 -19.15
C HIS A 35 -6.32 -11.03 -17.97
N ASP A 36 -5.04 -11.28 -18.23
CA ASP A 36 -4.01 -11.35 -17.20
C ASP A 36 -3.67 -9.97 -16.64
N PHE A 37 -3.77 -8.92 -17.46
CA PHE A 37 -3.52 -7.55 -17.04
C PHE A 37 -4.60 -7.03 -16.10
N PHE A 38 -5.88 -7.22 -16.43
CA PHE A 38 -6.99 -6.67 -15.64
C PHE A 38 -7.38 -7.53 -14.44
N MET A 39 -7.25 -8.86 -14.54
CA MET A 39 -7.77 -9.78 -13.53
C MET A 39 -6.73 -10.76 -12.99
N ALA A 40 -5.45 -10.63 -13.38
CA ALA A 40 -4.41 -11.61 -13.04
C ALA A 40 -4.88 -13.06 -13.33
N GLY A 41 -5.61 -13.24 -14.43
CA GLY A 41 -6.14 -14.54 -14.84
C GLY A 41 -7.25 -15.11 -13.95
N ARG A 42 -7.86 -14.31 -13.04
CA ARG A 42 -8.82 -14.77 -12.01
C ARG A 42 -8.25 -15.84 -11.06
N HIS A 43 -6.93 -15.95 -10.98
CA HIS A 43 -6.27 -16.96 -10.14
C HIS A 43 -6.01 -16.44 -8.71
N LEU A 44 -6.12 -15.13 -8.47
CA LEU A 44 -5.90 -14.55 -7.15
C LEU A 44 -7.03 -14.99 -6.20
N GLY A 45 -6.68 -15.76 -5.17
CA GLY A 45 -7.63 -16.19 -4.14
C GLY A 45 -8.25 -15.03 -3.37
N VAL A 46 -9.39 -15.30 -2.70
CA VAL A 46 -10.21 -14.28 -2.01
C VAL A 46 -9.41 -13.41 -1.05
N ILE A 47 -8.47 -13.99 -0.30
CA ILE A 47 -7.64 -13.25 0.67
C ILE A 47 -6.77 -12.22 -0.04
N VAL A 48 -6.09 -12.61 -1.13
CA VAL A 48 -5.19 -11.71 -1.87
C VAL A 48 -5.99 -10.60 -2.54
N ALA A 49 -7.16 -10.92 -3.09
CA ALA A 49 -8.07 -9.94 -3.64
C ALA A 49 -8.57 -8.95 -2.58
N ALA A 50 -8.97 -9.43 -1.39
CA ALA A 50 -9.44 -8.57 -0.30
C ALA A 50 -8.34 -7.59 0.18
N VAL A 51 -7.11 -8.07 0.34
CA VAL A 51 -5.96 -7.23 0.70
C VAL A 51 -5.67 -6.19 -0.38
N ALA A 52 -5.73 -6.57 -1.66
CA ALA A 52 -5.51 -5.64 -2.76
C ALA A 52 -6.58 -4.53 -2.81
N VAL A 53 -7.85 -4.89 -2.60
CA VAL A 53 -8.96 -3.93 -2.52
C VAL A 53 -8.76 -2.99 -1.32
N PHE A 54 -8.45 -3.54 -0.14
CA PHE A 54 -8.19 -2.72 1.05
C PHE A 54 -7.01 -1.76 0.83
N SER A 55 -5.91 -2.24 0.27
CA SER A 55 -4.75 -1.41 -0.08
C SER A 55 -5.09 -0.33 -1.11
N SER A 56 -6.01 -0.59 -2.04
CA SER A 56 -6.43 0.38 -3.06
C SER A 56 -7.32 1.47 -2.47
N THR A 57 -8.10 1.14 -1.43
CA THR A 57 -8.94 2.11 -0.71
C THR A 57 -8.12 3.01 0.23
N MET A 58 -7.02 2.49 0.79
CA MET A 58 -6.17 3.28 1.70
C MET A 58 -5.36 4.33 0.93
N SER A 59 -5.48 5.58 1.35
CA SER A 59 -4.67 6.71 0.86
C SER A 59 -3.94 7.39 2.03
N GLY A 60 -3.08 8.37 1.72
CA GLY A 60 -2.40 9.17 2.75
C GLY A 60 -3.35 9.87 3.73
N PHE A 61 -4.61 10.07 3.33
CA PHE A 61 -5.66 10.58 4.21
C PHE A 61 -5.97 9.63 5.37
N GLY A 62 -5.98 8.31 5.15
CA GLY A 62 -6.26 7.34 6.20
C GLY A 62 -5.20 7.35 7.31
N PHE A 63 -3.94 7.62 6.96
CA PHE A 63 -2.83 7.62 7.91
C PHE A 63 -2.64 8.96 8.64
N ILE A 64 -2.86 10.08 7.97
CA ILE A 64 -2.58 11.42 8.53
C ILE A 64 -3.87 12.22 8.75
N GLY A 65 -4.77 12.22 7.76
CA GLY A 65 -6.00 13.00 7.77
C GLY A 65 -7.03 12.53 8.80
N GLY A 66 -7.30 11.22 8.85
CA GLY A 66 -8.23 10.62 9.81
C GLY A 66 -7.85 10.92 11.27
N PRO A 67 -6.62 10.60 11.71
CA PRO A 67 -6.16 10.95 13.06
C PRO A 67 -6.17 12.46 13.33
N GLY A 68 -5.81 13.29 12.35
CA GLY A 68 -5.88 14.74 12.47
C GLY A 68 -7.31 15.26 12.69
N LEU A 69 -8.29 14.68 12.02
CA LEU A 69 -9.71 15.01 12.18
C LEU A 69 -10.25 14.53 13.53
N VAL A 70 -9.86 13.34 13.99
CA VAL A 70 -10.22 12.87 15.34
C VAL A 70 -9.58 13.76 16.41
N PHE A 71 -8.34 14.21 16.20
CA PHE A 71 -7.67 15.15 17.11
C PHE A 71 -8.42 16.49 17.20
N SER A 72 -8.94 17.01 16.07
CA SER A 72 -9.62 18.31 16.03
C SER A 72 -11.09 18.26 16.45
N THR A 73 -11.83 17.20 16.09
CA THR A 73 -13.30 17.11 16.22
C THR A 73 -13.75 16.04 17.22
N GLY A 74 -12.81 15.32 17.82
CA GLY A 74 -13.07 14.28 18.81
C GLY A 74 -13.67 13.02 18.22
N THR A 75 -14.32 12.23 19.08
CA THR A 75 -14.93 10.93 18.70
C THR A 75 -16.10 11.06 17.72
N SER A 76 -16.60 12.28 17.50
CA SER A 76 -17.64 12.53 16.51
C SER A 76 -17.21 12.05 15.12
N SER A 77 -15.93 12.21 14.74
CA SER A 77 -15.39 11.86 13.42
C SER A 77 -15.15 10.37 13.16
N PHE A 78 -15.61 9.47 14.03
CA PHE A 78 -15.38 8.02 13.88
C PHE A 78 -16.03 7.40 12.64
N TRP A 79 -17.07 8.02 12.06
CA TRP A 79 -17.73 7.53 10.85
C TRP A 79 -16.80 7.46 9.62
N MET A 80 -15.65 8.11 9.71
CA MET A 80 -14.67 8.24 8.63
C MET A 80 -13.66 7.08 8.57
N ILE A 81 -13.51 6.34 9.67
CA ILE A 81 -12.63 5.16 9.78
C ILE A 81 -13.42 3.93 9.32
#